data_AF-C0BD18-F1
#
_entry.id   AF-C0BD18-F1
#
_cell.length_a   1.000
_cell.length_b   1.000
_cell.length_c   1.000
_cell.angle_alpha   90.00
_cell.angle_beta   90.00
_cell.angle_gamma   90.00
#
_symmetry.space_group_name_H-M   'P 1'
#
loop_
_entity.id
_entity.type
_entity.pdbx_description
1 polymer ?
#
loop_
_entity_poly.entity_id
_entity_poly.type
_entity_poly.pdbx_seq_one_letter_code
_entity_poly.pdbx_strand_id
1 'polypeptide(L)'
;MNQTISEIVNRKPRFICIEDLNVSGMMKNRHLSKAVQEQGFFWFRKQLEYKCSDKGIQLIVADRFYPSSKLCSCCGNIKKI
;
A
#
# COMPACT_ATOMS: atom_id res chain seq x y z
N MET A 1 -10.21 6.61 -14.21
CA MET A 1 -8.86 6.89 -13.67
C MET A 1 -9.00 7.04 -12.16
N ASN A 2 -8.28 6.26 -11.35
CA ASN A 2 -8.39 6.37 -9.89
C ASN A 2 -7.94 7.77 -9.45
N GLN A 3 -8.89 8.57 -8.93
CA GLN A 3 -8.65 9.95 -8.49
C GLN A 3 -7.51 10.00 -7.46
N THR A 4 -7.47 9.04 -6.53
CA THR A 4 -6.45 8.88 -5.49
C THR A 4 -5.03 8.73 -6.04
N ILE A 5 -4.82 7.93 -7.09
CA ILE A 5 -3.47 7.72 -7.67
C ILE A 5 -2.98 9.03 -8.30
N SER A 6 -3.88 9.70 -9.00
CA SER A 6 -3.56 10.99 -9.64
C SER A 6 -3.17 12.01 -8.58
N GLU A 7 -3.93 12.09 -7.49
CA GLU A 7 -3.64 12.98 -6.37
C GLU A 7 -2.28 12.69 -5.73
N ILE A 8 -1.99 11.43 -5.39
CA ILE A 8 -0.71 11.02 -4.76
C ILE A 8 0.48 11.40 -5.64
N VAL A 9 0.41 11.05 -6.93
CA VAL A 9 1.52 11.23 -7.87
C VAL A 9 1.64 12.70 -8.33
N ASN A 10 0.57 13.51 -8.23
CA ASN A 10 0.60 14.94 -8.52
C ASN A 10 1.26 15.77 -7.41
N ARG A 11 1.36 15.25 -6.18
CA ARG A 11 2.11 15.88 -5.08
C ARG A 11 3.64 15.88 -5.30
N LYS A 12 4.13 15.26 -6.38
CA LYS A 12 5.55 15.15 -6.75
C LYS A 12 6.44 14.66 -5.59
N PRO A 13 6.09 13.55 -4.92
CA PRO A 13 6.94 12.99 -3.88
C PRO A 13 8.26 12.48 -4.49
N ARG A 14 9.35 12.49 -3.69
CA ARG A 14 10.62 11.87 -4.11
C ARG A 14 10.49 10.36 -4.30
N PHE A 15 9.75 9.72 -3.41
CA PHE A 15 9.43 8.30 -3.47
C PHE A 15 8.06 8.05 -2.82
N ILE A 16 7.43 6.95 -3.18
CA ILE A 16 6.20 6.45 -2.58
C ILE A 16 6.51 5.08 -1.98
N CYS A 17 6.06 4.83 -0.76
CA CYS A 17 6.19 3.52 -0.11
C CYS A 17 4.80 2.88 0.02
N ILE A 18 4.68 1.60 -0.35
CA ILE A 18 3.46 0.80 -0.16
C ILE A 18 3.78 -0.50 0.58
N GLU A 19 2.80 -1.03 1.30
CA GLU A 19 2.94 -2.30 2.02
C GLU A 19 2.65 -3.50 1.11
N ASP A 20 3.45 -4.57 1.23
CA ASP A 20 3.11 -5.87 0.63
C ASP A 20 2.05 -6.63 1.45
N LEU A 21 0.77 -6.30 1.21
CA LEU A 21 -0.35 -6.92 1.89
C LEU A 21 -0.58 -8.38 1.41
N ASN A 22 -0.82 -9.29 2.36
CA ASN A 22 -1.27 -10.65 2.05
C ASN A 22 -2.77 -10.65 1.69
N VAL A 23 -3.11 -10.13 0.50
CA VAL A 23 -4.49 -10.02 0.01
C VAL A 23 -5.18 -11.38 0.01
N SER A 24 -4.49 -12.44 -0.43
CA SER A 24 -5.03 -13.82 -0.41
C SER A 24 -5.40 -14.29 1.00
N GLY A 25 -4.61 -13.92 2.02
CA GLY A 25 -4.91 -14.16 3.42
C GLY A 25 -6.12 -13.35 3.91
N MET A 26 -6.20 -12.07 3.54
CA MET A 26 -7.33 -11.20 3.90
C MET A 26 -8.65 -11.69 3.31
N MET A 27 -8.62 -12.24 2.09
CA MET A 27 -9.78 -12.83 1.42
C MET A 27 -10.37 -14.04 2.16
N LYS A 28 -9.63 -14.68 3.07
CA LYS A 28 -10.14 -15.80 3.88
C LYS A 28 -11.11 -15.36 4.98
N ASN A 29 -11.09 -14.08 5.36
CA ASN A 29 -12.03 -13.54 6.35
C ASN A 29 -13.39 -13.28 5.69
N ARG A 30 -14.38 -14.14 5.95
CA ARG A 30 -15.72 -14.07 5.34
C ARG A 30 -16.46 -12.74 5.58
N HIS A 31 -16.18 -12.05 6.69
CA HIS A 31 -16.82 -10.78 7.00
C HIS A 31 -16.23 -9.61 6.22
N LEU A 32 -14.95 -9.70 5.84
CA LEU A 32 -14.21 -8.61 5.20
C LEU A 32 -13.88 -8.89 3.73
N SER A 33 -13.99 -10.13 3.26
CA SER A 33 -13.59 -10.55 1.92
C SER A 33 -14.27 -9.76 0.81
N LYS A 34 -15.56 -9.43 0.99
CA LYS A 34 -16.31 -8.58 0.04
C LYS A 34 -15.70 -7.18 -0.05
N ALA A 35 -15.49 -6.53 1.09
CA ALA A 35 -14.88 -5.21 1.14
C ALA A 35 -13.46 -5.21 0.57
N VAL A 36 -12.66 -6.23 0.86
CA VAL A 36 -11.30 -6.40 0.33
C VAL A 36 -11.30 -6.57 -1.19
N GLN A 37 -12.24 -7.34 -1.73
CA GLN A 37 -12.40 -7.52 -3.17
C GLN A 37 -12.77 -6.20 -3.87
N GLU A 38 -13.69 -5.43 -3.29
CA GLU A 38 -14.13 -4.13 -3.81
C GLU A 38 -13.00 -3.08 -3.87
N GLN A 39 -11.99 -3.17 -3.00
CA GLN A 39 -10.84 -2.25 -3.04
C GLN A 39 -9.92 -2.45 -4.26
N GLY A 40 -9.92 -3.63 -4.89
CA GLY A 40 -9.15 -3.86 -6.12
C GLY A 40 -7.64 -3.65 -5.99
N PHE A 41 -7.02 -4.08 -4.88
CA PHE A 41 -5.60 -3.83 -4.55
C PHE A 41 -4.60 -4.17 -5.68
N PHE A 42 -4.86 -5.23 -6.44
CA PHE A 42 -4.00 -5.60 -7.58
C PHE A 42 -3.96 -4.50 -8.65
N TRP A 43 -5.12 -4.00 -9.06
CA TRP A 43 -5.22 -2.94 -10.05
C TRP A 43 -4.74 -1.60 -9.53
N PHE A 44 -4.95 -1.34 -8.23
CA PHE A 44 -4.39 -0.16 -7.57
C PHE A 44 -2.86 -0.15 -7.66
N ARG A 45 -2.20 -1.24 -7.27
CA ARG A 45 -0.73 -1.38 -7.35
C ARG A 45 -0.22 -1.24 -8.79
N LYS A 46 -0.82 -1.95 -9.75
CA LYS A 46 -0.46 -1.87 -11.17
C LYS A 46 -0.54 -0.44 -11.72
N GLN A 47 -1.61 0.28 -11.42
CA GLN A 47 -1.77 1.67 -11.87
C GLN A 47 -0.78 2.61 -11.19
N LEU A 48 -0.49 2.39 -9.90
CA LEU A 48 0.49 3.18 -9.16
C LEU A 48 1.90 2.96 -9.72
N GLU A 49 2.30 1.71 -9.97
CA GLU A 49 3.58 1.35 -10.62
C GLU A 49 3.72 2.06 -11.96
N TYR A 50 2.69 2.00 -12.81
CA TYR A 50 2.67 2.67 -14.11
C TYR A 50 2.86 4.19 -13.98
N LYS A 51 2.08 4.84 -13.10
CA LYS A 51 2.14 6.30 -12.92
C LYS A 51 3.43 6.78 -12.23
N CYS A 52 4.00 5.97 -11.35
CA CYS A 52 5.28 6.27 -10.73
C CYS A 52 6.39 6.21 -11.78
N SER A 53 6.39 5.18 -12.63
CA SER A 53 7.34 5.04 -13.75
C SER A 53 7.24 6.22 -14.72
N ASP A 54 6.01 6.57 -15.14
CA ASP A 54 5.71 7.71 -16.02
C ASP A 54 6.25 9.06 -15.49
N LYS A 55 6.24 9.24 -14.17
CA LYS A 55 6.71 10.48 -13.52
C LYS A 55 8.13 10.42 -12.96
N GLY A 56 8.84 9.30 -13.15
CA GLY A 56 10.16 9.10 -12.55
C GLY A 56 10.16 9.08 -11.02
N ILE A 57 9.04 8.71 -10.39
CA ILE A 57 8.92 8.57 -8.93
C ILE A 57 9.31 7.15 -8.55
N GLN A 58 10.19 7.00 -7.57
CA GLN A 58 10.55 5.68 -7.05
C GLN A 58 9.39 5.11 -6.22
N LEU A 59 8.90 3.92 -6.58
CA LEU A 59 7.95 3.16 -5.78
C LEU A 59 8.70 2.08 -4.97
N ILE A 60 8.60 2.15 -3.65
CA ILE A 60 9.20 1.23 -2.69
C ILE A 60 8.10 0.33 -2.15
N VAL A 61 8.34 -0.98 -2.14
CA VAL A 61 7.45 -1.94 -1.50
C VAL A 61 8.09 -2.36 -0.19
N ALA A 62 7.46 -2.00 0.93
CA ALA A 62 7.88 -2.44 2.25
C ALA A 62 7.66 -3.95 2.39
N ASP A 63 8.65 -4.63 2.97
CA ASP A 63 8.57 -6.06 3.22
C ASP A 63 7.35 -6.42 4.07
N ARG A 64 6.76 -7.58 3.82
CA ARG A 64 5.54 -8.02 4.52
C ARG A 64 5.75 -8.18 6.03
N PHE A 65 6.96 -8.51 6.47
CA PHE A 65 7.30 -8.68 7.88
C PHE A 65 7.79 -7.37 8.52
N TYR A 66 7.86 -6.27 7.76
CA TYR A 66 8.13 -4.96 8.32
C TYR A 66 7.00 -4.55 9.28
N PRO A 67 7.29 -4.22 10.55
CA PRO A 67 6.26 -3.94 11.55
C PRO A 67 5.68 -2.53 11.41
N SER A 68 5.33 -2.07 10.20
CA SER A 68 4.83 -0.71 9.93
C SER A 68 3.67 -0.30 10.82
N SER A 69 2.71 -1.21 11.04
CA SER A 69 1.51 -0.99 11.85
C SER A 69 1.72 -1.17 13.36
N LYS A 70 2.87 -1.70 13.77
CA LYS A 70 3.21 -1.99 15.17
C LYS A 70 4.34 -1.11 15.71
N LEU A 71 5.12 -0.50 14.81
CA LEU A 71 6.22 0.39 15.13
C LEU A 71 5.68 1.78 15.43
N CYS A 72 5.88 2.25 16.67
CA CYS A 72 5.54 3.61 17.02
C CYS A 72 6.50 4.59 16.35
N SER A 73 5.97 5.55 15.58
CA SER A 73 6.77 6.61 14.96
C SER A 73 7.41 7.56 15.98
N CYS A 74 6.85 7.68 17.18
CA CYS A 74 7.34 8.58 18.23
C CYS A 74 8.51 7.96 19.02
N CYS A 75 8.40 6.69 19.41
CA CYS A 75 9.35 6.06 20.34
C CYS A 75 10.06 4.82 19.79
N GLY A 76 9.74 4.36 18.58
CA GLY A 76 10.34 3.17 17.97
C GLY A 76 9.93 1.84 18.64
N ASN A 77 9.04 1.87 19.64
CA ASN A 77 8.58 0.65 20.29
C ASN A 77 7.72 -0.19 19.35
N ILE A 78 7.96 -1.49 19.32
CA ILE A 78 7.16 -2.44 18.53
C ILE A 78 6.15 -3.11 19.45
N LYS A 79 4.86 -2.92 19.17
CA LYS A 79 3.79 -3.62 19.89
C LYS A 79 3.92 -5.13 19.66
N LYS A 80 4.34 -5.86 20.68
CA LYS A 80 4.32 -7.33 20.70
C LYS A 80 2.87 -7.79 20.92
N ILE A 81 2.44 -8.78 20.14
CA ILE A 81 1.13 -9.44 20.27
C ILE A 81 1.27 -10.54 21.31
#